data_AF-A0A661KW40-F1
#
_entry.id   AF-A0A661KW40-F1
#
_cell.length_a   1.000
_cell.length_b   1.000
_cell.length_c   1.000
_cell.angle_alpha   90.00
_cell.angle_beta   90.00
_cell.angle_gamma   90.00
#
_symmetry.space_group_name_H-M   'P 1'
#
loop_
_entity.id
_entity.type
_entity.pdbx_description
1 polymer ?
#
loop_
_entity_poly.entity_id
_entity_poly.type
_entity_poly.pdbx_seq_one_letter_code
_entity_poly.pdbx_strand_id
1 'polypeptide(L)'
;MTPQDKRIIAQWRRRIKGRPRLVLSIAKDPRSMEFEAFCKALNRLVPELDIEREKGDSTPEIRISDNLHYRAVPLGPELGPFLKALQGVDT
;
A
#
# COMPACT_ATOMS: atom_id res chain seq x y z
N MET A 1 -3.10 6.55 10.12
CA MET A 1 -1.68 6.82 9.81
C MET A 1 -1.15 7.91 10.74
N THR A 2 -0.19 7.56 11.58
CA THR A 2 0.40 8.42 12.62
C THR A 2 1.48 9.36 12.04
N PRO A 3 1.94 10.37 12.78
CA PRO A 3 3.10 11.19 12.37
C PRO A 3 4.37 10.35 12.15
N GLN A 4 4.58 9.30 12.94
CA GLN A 4 5.70 8.38 12.78
C GLN A 4 5.62 7.62 11.45
N ASP A 5 4.44 7.09 11.10
CA ASP A 5 4.22 6.41 9.81
C ASP A 5 4.54 7.35 8.64
N LYS A 6 4.06 8.59 8.70
CA LYS A 6 4.32 9.61 7.67
C LYS A 6 5.81 9.89 7.51
N ARG A 7 6.57 9.94 8.62
CA ARG A 7 8.03 10.14 8.58
C ARG A 7 8.74 8.96 7.90
N ILE A 8 8.32 7.73 8.20
CA ILE A 8 8.86 6.51 7.56
C ILE A 8 8.58 6.54 6.05
N ILE A 9 7.35 6.84 5.64
CA ILE A 9 6.96 6.95 4.21
C ILE A 9 7.77 8.05 3.51
N ALA A 10 7.95 9.21 4.13
CA ALA A 10 8.72 10.30 3.55
C ALA A 10 10.21 9.94 3.37
N GLN A 11 10.79 9.18 4.30
CA GLN A 11 12.16 8.68 4.18
C GLN A 11 12.28 7.63 3.07
N TRP A 12 11.31 6.73 2.97
CA TRP A 12 11.25 5.74 1.90
C TRP A 12 11.12 6.40 0.52
N ARG A 13 10.22 7.37 0.35
CA ARG A 13 10.03 8.12 -0.91
C ARG A 13 11.32 8.73 -1.46
N ARG A 14 12.23 9.19 -0.61
CA ARG A 14 13.54 9.73 -1.06
C ARG A 14 14.46 8.68 -1.67
N ARG A 15 14.17 7.39 -1.48
CA ARG A 15 15.00 6.25 -1.87
C ARG A 15 14.37 5.38 -2.96
N ILE A 16 13.07 5.56 -3.24
CA ILE A 16 12.41 4.78 -4.30
C ILE A 16 13.01 5.12 -5.66
N LYS A 17 13.18 4.09 -6.49
CA LYS A 17 13.55 4.23 -7.89
C LYS A 17 12.40 3.70 -8.73
N GLY A 18 12.16 4.31 -9.88
CA GLY A 18 11.05 3.94 -10.75
C GLY A 18 9.68 4.35 -10.19
N ARG A 19 8.63 3.65 -10.67
CA ARG A 19 7.24 3.83 -10.22
C ARG A 19 6.75 2.53 -9.60
N PRO A 20 6.91 2.34 -8.28
CA PRO A 20 6.38 1.16 -7.61
C PRO A 20 4.87 1.06 -7.87
N ARG A 21 4.34 -0.15 -7.91
CA ARG A 21 2.93 -0.41 -8.18
C ARG A 21 2.33 -1.32 -7.12
N LEU A 22 1.05 -1.14 -6.86
CA LEU A 22 0.23 -2.06 -6.10
C LEU A 22 -1.19 -2.08 -6.63
N VAL A 23 -1.91 -3.15 -6.31
CA VAL A 23 -3.33 -3.27 -6.61
C VAL A 23 -4.11 -3.31 -5.31
N LEU A 24 -5.12 -2.45 -5.21
CA LEU A 24 -6.10 -2.44 -4.13
C LEU A 24 -7.36 -3.18 -4.59
N SER A 25 -7.61 -4.34 -4.01
CA SER A 25 -8.83 -5.12 -4.25
C SER A 25 -9.89 -4.72 -3.23
N ILE A 26 -11.04 -4.22 -3.71
CA ILE A 26 -12.17 -3.78 -2.89
C ILE A 26 -13.28 -4.83 -2.95
N ALA A 27 -13.73 -5.27 -1.78
CA ALA A 27 -14.79 -6.27 -1.64
C ALA A 27 -16.04 -5.67 -0.97
N LYS A 28 -17.11 -6.45 -0.88
CA LYS A 28 -18.30 -6.09 -0.07
C LYS A 28 -18.04 -6.33 1.43
N ASP A 29 -16.96 -5.76 1.95
CA ASP A 29 -16.52 -5.90 3.33
C ASP A 29 -16.38 -4.50 3.95
N PRO A 30 -16.91 -4.24 5.16
CA PRO A 30 -16.76 -2.94 5.83
C PRO A 30 -15.31 -2.49 5.99
N ARG A 31 -14.37 -3.43 6.11
CA ARG A 31 -12.94 -3.15 6.24
C ARG A 31 -12.37 -2.49 4.99
N SER A 32 -13.01 -2.63 3.82
CA SER A 32 -12.56 -1.98 2.58
C SER A 32 -12.37 -0.47 2.73
N MET A 33 -13.17 0.18 3.59
CA MET A 33 -13.02 1.61 3.89
C MET A 33 -11.64 1.95 4.47
N GLU A 34 -11.09 1.09 5.33
CA GLU A 34 -9.79 1.31 5.97
C GLU A 34 -8.65 1.18 4.95
N PHE A 35 -8.76 0.20 4.04
CA PHE A 35 -7.81 -0.02 2.96
C PHE A 35 -7.81 1.15 1.96
N GLU A 36 -9.00 1.64 1.59
CA GLU A 36 -9.14 2.82 0.72
C GLU A 36 -8.55 4.06 1.39
N ALA A 37 -8.85 4.28 2.67
CA ALA A 37 -8.31 5.40 3.43
C ALA A 37 -6.78 5.35 3.51
N PHE A 38 -6.22 4.17 3.74
CA PHE A 38 -4.78 3.94 3.72
C PHE A 38 -4.17 4.26 2.36
N CYS A 39 -4.66 3.65 1.27
CA CYS A 39 -4.10 3.84 -0.07
C CYS A 39 -4.25 5.30 -0.53
N LYS A 40 -5.36 5.96 -0.21
CA LYS A 40 -5.55 7.40 -0.48
C LYS A 40 -4.56 8.26 0.29
N ALA A 41 -4.28 7.95 1.54
CA ALA A 41 -3.27 8.65 2.33
C ALA A 41 -1.86 8.41 1.80
N LEU A 42 -1.54 7.17 1.42
CA LEU A 42 -0.24 6.80 0.87
C LEU A 42 0.02 7.51 -0.47
N ASN A 43 -0.94 7.50 -1.40
CA ASN A 43 -0.82 8.19 -2.70
C ASN A 43 -0.63 9.71 -2.55
N ARG A 44 -1.23 10.33 -1.52
CA ARG A 44 -0.98 11.75 -1.22
C ARG A 44 0.45 12.04 -0.78
N LEU A 45 1.08 11.10 -0.07
CA LEU A 45 2.45 11.22 0.41
C LEU A 45 3.48 10.86 -0.66
N VAL A 46 3.12 9.92 -1.54
CA VAL A 46 3.95 9.36 -2.62
C VAL A 46 3.14 9.35 -3.92
N PRO A 47 3.00 10.49 -4.61
CA PRO A 47 2.24 10.58 -5.86
C PRO A 47 2.85 9.77 -7.02
N GLU A 48 4.09 9.30 -6.88
CA GLU A 48 4.77 8.46 -7.86
C GLU A 48 4.38 6.98 -7.78
N LEU A 49 3.69 6.57 -6.71
CA LEU A 49 3.19 5.21 -6.51
C LEU A 49 1.96 4.98 -7.39
N ASP A 50 1.99 3.93 -8.22
CA ASP A 50 0.84 3.51 -8.98
C ASP A 50 -0.07 2.64 -8.10
N ILE A 51 -1.34 3.02 -7.98
CA ILE A 51 -2.35 2.30 -7.22
C ILE A 51 -3.50 1.96 -8.16
N GLU A 52 -3.47 0.75 -8.67
CA GLU A 52 -4.59 0.19 -9.42
C GLU A 52 -5.69 -0.24 -8.45
N ARG A 53 -6.95 -0.18 -8.90
CA ARG A 53 -8.11 -0.59 -8.10
C ARG A 53 -8.92 -1.60 -8.87
N GLU A 54 -9.28 -2.68 -8.20
CA GLU A 54 -10.11 -3.74 -8.77
C GLU A 54 -11.22 -4.15 -7.80
N LYS A 55 -12.24 -4.82 -8.34
CA LYS A 55 -13.27 -5.46 -7.53
C LYS A 55 -12.75 -6.83 -7.10
N GLY A 56 -12.68 -7.05 -5.80
CA GLY A 56 -12.40 -8.34 -5.19
C GLY A 56 -13.67 -9.08 -4.82
N ASP A 57 -13.53 -10.39 -4.61
CA ASP A 57 -14.67 -11.26 -4.33
C ASP A 57 -15.19 -11.11 -2.89
N SER A 58 -14.33 -11.38 -1.90
CA SER A 58 -14.80 -11.60 -0.51
C SER A 58 -14.10 -10.73 0.54
N THR A 59 -12.79 -10.50 0.42
CA THR A 59 -12.02 -9.73 1.41
C THR A 59 -11.14 -8.69 0.74
N PRO A 60 -11.06 -7.47 1.29
CA PRO A 60 -10.18 -6.44 0.75
C PRO A 60 -8.72 -6.81 1.01
N GLU A 61 -7.88 -6.48 0.04
CA GLU A 61 -6.45 -6.72 0.15
C GLU A 61 -5.63 -5.74 -0.69
N ILE A 62 -4.35 -5.61 -0.32
CA ILE A 62 -3.34 -4.90 -1.11
C ILE A 62 -2.40 -5.95 -1.69
N ARG A 63 -2.31 -6.00 -3.01
CA ARG A 63 -1.42 -6.89 -3.74
C ARG A 63 -0.21 -6.11 -4.23
N ILE A 64 0.98 -6.55 -3.82
CA ILE A 64 2.25 -5.98 -4.28
C ILE A 64 2.78 -6.77 -5.48
N SER A 65 2.57 -8.09 -5.46
CA SER A 65 2.89 -9.03 -6.54
C SER A 65 1.97 -10.23 -6.44
N ASP A 66 2.01 -11.14 -7.42
CA ASP A 66 1.13 -12.32 -7.46
C ASP A 66 1.22 -13.19 -6.20
N ASN A 67 2.37 -13.17 -5.49
CA ASN A 67 2.62 -13.98 -4.30
C ASN A 67 2.61 -13.20 -2.97
N LEU A 68 2.42 -11.87 -2.99
CA LEU A 68 2.44 -11.05 -1.77
C LEU A 68 1.19 -10.17 -1.62
N HIS A 69 0.32 -10.60 -0.72
CA HIS A 69 -1.00 -10.05 -0.49
C HIS A 69 -1.15 -9.65 0.99
N TYR A 70 -1.54 -8.41 1.24
CA TYR A 70 -1.81 -7.89 2.58
C TYR A 70 -3.30 -7.84 2.83
N ARG A 71 -3.78 -8.65 3.78
CA ARG A 71 -5.19 -8.70 4.24
C ARG A 71 -5.44 -7.91 5.53
N ALA A 72 -4.48 -7.07 5.90
CA ALA A 72 -4.61 -6.04 6.92
C ALA A 72 -3.92 -4.77 6.43
N VAL A 73 -4.36 -3.62 6.94
CA VAL A 73 -3.75 -2.33 6.60
C VAL A 73 -2.31 -2.28 7.15
N PRO A 74 -1.27 -2.10 6.31
CA PRO A 74 0.12 -2.17 6.74
C PRO A 74 0.59 -0.85 7.37
N LEU A 75 0.21 -0.64 8.63
CA LEU A 75 0.61 0.51 9.46
C LEU A 75 1.44 0.06 10.66
N GLY A 76 2.12 1.00 11.31
CA GLY A 76 2.92 0.71 12.50
C GLY A 76 4.07 -0.26 12.19
N PRO A 77 4.21 -1.38 12.92
CA PRO A 77 5.29 -2.35 12.70
C PRO A 77 5.34 -2.92 11.28
N GLU A 78 4.18 -3.09 10.63
CA GLU A 78 4.07 -3.68 9.28
C GLU A 78 4.38 -2.69 8.15
N LEU A 79 4.44 -1.39 8.44
CA LEU A 79 4.70 -0.38 7.41
C LEU A 79 6.09 -0.51 6.79
N GLY A 80 7.11 -0.79 7.60
CA GLY A 80 8.49 -0.96 7.12
C GLY A 80 8.65 -2.12 6.13
N PRO A 81 8.24 -3.35 6.50
CA PRO A 81 8.20 -4.51 5.61
C PRO A 81 7.42 -4.25 4.32
N PHE A 82 6.23 -3.65 4.42
CA PHE A 82 5.40 -3.31 3.27
C PHE A 82 6.12 -2.39 2.27
N LEU A 83 6.73 -1.30 2.75
CA LEU A 83 7.45 -0.37 1.89
C LEU A 83 8.70 -1.00 1.26
N LYS A 84 9.38 -1.91 1.98
CA LYS A 84 10.51 -2.67 1.44
C LYS A 84 10.05 -3.61 0.33
N ALA A 85 8.91 -4.27 0.50
CA ALA A 85 8.33 -5.13 -0.53
C ALA A 85 7.98 -4.35 -1.81
N LEU A 86 7.38 -3.16 -1.68
CA LEU A 86 7.11 -2.27 -2.82
C LEU A 86 8.37 -1.83 -3.58
N GLN A 87 9.51 -1.75 -2.90
CA GLN A 87 10.79 -1.36 -3.53
C GLN A 87 11.46 -2.52 -4.25
N GLY A 88 11.21 -3.77 -3.83
CA GLY A 88 11.86 -4.97 -4.34
C GLY A 88 11.17 -5.61 -5.55
N VAL A 89 10.09 -5.01 -6.06
CA VAL A 89 9.48 -5.43 -7.32
C VAL A 89 10.26 -4.78 -8.45
N ASP A 90 11.27 -5.48 -8.97
CA ASP A 90 11.92 -5.10 -10.22
C ASP A 90 10.88 -5.14 -11.35
N THR A 91 10.52 -3.96 -11.88
CA THR A 91 9.78 -3.80 -13.14
C THR A 91 10.72 -3.87 -14.33
#